data_AF-A0A0Q9QL24-F1
#
_entry.id   AF-A0A0Q9QL24-F1
#
_cell.length_a   1.000
_cell.length_b   1.000
_cell.length_c   1.000
_cell.angle_alpha   90.00
_cell.angle_beta   90.00
_cell.angle_gamma   90.00
#
_symmetry.space_group_name_H-M   'P 1'
#
loop_
_entity.id
_entity.type
_entity.pdbx_description
1 polymer ?
#
loop_
_entity_poly.entity_id
_entity_poly.type
_entity_poly.pdbx_seq_one_letter_code
_entity_poly.pdbx_strand_id
1 'polypeptide(L)'
;MHLYIRPVHRSAGGNWITGQLRWQSFFAGYNRAGFEDAHWDWMSTVAAVRARSAGSGHGPGDSIRVDNFRSPLLWDLLVRGREAGVQFVTAGSGKVRLHKNADISLNVQANGGGLLLQPLVEVDGNALDPTSIGLIGSPTHGIFWWHPEGADAPLSDRNIGLAPTSAPIPETFRLLVTARSPLQIPETGREAFFRDYYPQLHQQVNLISRDGSVELPEIPPPSLLLEISYAPTAPGSRRRASDSPAHTEAVRLSWSWEYTQGGTTTAYPLPEDGTGHRDRSAEAGTLATVAGLLDGFREAWYDAFPRPADGFPGRPEPRELHGVAAARFVAEFVPQLEALEHVRVLQSEDVPDYTELTEQPTVP
;
A
#
# COMPACT_ATOMS: atom_id res chain seq x y z
N MET A 1 -17.73 -19.17 -1.48
CA MET A 1 -17.12 -20.40 -0.94
C MET A 1 -16.52 -20.07 0.43
N HIS A 2 -16.60 -20.98 1.39
CA HIS A 2 -16.11 -20.75 2.75
C HIS A 2 -15.21 -21.88 3.24
N LEU A 3 -14.13 -21.53 3.94
CA LEU A 3 -13.23 -22.49 4.57
C LEU A 3 -13.50 -22.58 6.07
N TYR A 4 -13.65 -23.80 6.56
CA TYR A 4 -13.88 -24.09 7.97
C TYR A 4 -12.83 -25.06 8.52
N ILE A 5 -12.38 -24.83 9.76
CA ILE A 5 -11.51 -25.76 10.49
C ILE A 5 -12.20 -26.27 11.75
N ARG A 6 -11.99 -27.55 12.05
CA ARG A 6 -12.54 -28.24 13.21
C ARG A 6 -11.50 -29.20 13.81
N PRO A 7 -11.48 -29.38 15.14
CA PRO A 7 -10.58 -30.35 15.75
C PRO A 7 -11.06 -31.78 15.45
N VAL A 8 -10.10 -32.66 15.17
CA VAL A 8 -10.30 -34.09 14.93
C VAL A 8 -9.18 -34.88 15.59
N HIS A 9 -9.43 -36.16 15.84
CA HIS A 9 -8.40 -37.10 16.30
C HIS A 9 -8.44 -38.37 15.48
N ARG A 10 -7.34 -39.12 15.51
CA ARG A 10 -7.23 -40.41 14.85
C ARG A 10 -7.84 -41.49 15.73
N SER A 11 -8.85 -42.19 15.21
CA SER A 11 -9.44 -43.35 15.89
C SER A 11 -8.48 -44.55 15.89
N ALA A 12 -8.77 -45.56 16.70
CA ALA A 12 -7.99 -46.81 16.73
C ALA A 12 -7.94 -47.51 15.36
N GLY A 13 -8.98 -47.36 14.53
CA GLY A 13 -9.03 -47.85 13.15
C GLY A 13 -8.25 -47.00 12.14
N GLY A 14 -7.55 -45.95 12.58
CA GLY A 14 -6.71 -45.09 11.74
C GLY A 14 -7.43 -43.95 11.03
N ASN A 15 -8.77 -43.89 11.09
CA ASN A 15 -9.61 -42.85 10.49
C ASN A 15 -9.66 -41.59 11.35
N TRP A 16 -9.71 -40.41 10.71
CA TRP A 16 -9.95 -39.12 11.37
C TRP A 16 -11.42 -38.95 11.71
N ILE A 17 -11.72 -38.75 12.99
CA ILE A 17 -13.08 -38.56 13.49
C ILE A 17 -13.14 -37.33 14.39
N THR A 18 -14.29 -36.66 14.42
CA THR A 18 -14.54 -35.52 15.31
C THR A 18 -14.69 -35.97 16.77
N GLY A 19 -15.40 -37.07 17.00
CA GLY A 19 -15.74 -37.53 18.35
C GLY A 19 -16.43 -36.45 19.19
N GLN A 20 -15.98 -36.30 20.44
CA GLN A 20 -16.44 -35.25 21.36
C GLN A 20 -15.59 -33.97 21.32
N LEU A 21 -14.62 -33.85 20.41
CA LEU A 21 -13.76 -32.67 20.33
C LEU A 21 -14.53 -31.44 19.87
N ARG A 22 -14.32 -30.34 20.59
CA ARG A 22 -14.94 -29.02 20.38
C ARG A 22 -13.88 -27.94 20.63
N TRP A 23 -13.87 -26.87 19.83
CA TRP A 23 -13.00 -25.72 20.05
C TRP A 23 -13.23 -25.10 21.44
N GLN A 24 -14.48 -25.13 21.94
CA GLN A 24 -14.80 -24.66 23.29
C GLN A 24 -14.07 -25.42 24.40
N SER A 25 -13.82 -26.73 24.23
CA SER A 25 -13.10 -27.55 25.21
C SER A 25 -11.66 -27.05 25.43
N PHE A 26 -10.99 -26.67 24.33
CA PHE A 26 -9.62 -26.15 24.36
C PHE A 26 -9.54 -24.72 24.91
N PHE A 27 -10.59 -23.91 24.71
CA PHE A 27 -10.67 -22.58 25.28
C PHE A 27 -10.90 -22.61 26.80
N ALA A 28 -11.81 -23.48 27.26
CA ALA A 28 -12.15 -23.58 28.67
C ALA A 28 -11.13 -24.39 29.50
N GLY A 29 -10.21 -25.11 28.84
CA GLY A 29 -9.15 -25.88 29.51
C GLY A 29 -9.62 -27.22 30.11
N TYR A 30 -10.80 -27.72 29.73
CA TYR A 30 -11.34 -28.96 30.27
C TYR A 30 -10.75 -30.19 29.59
N ASN A 31 -10.42 -31.23 30.36
CA ASN A 31 -10.00 -32.56 29.86
C ASN A 31 -8.68 -32.55 29.06
N ARG A 32 -7.61 -31.93 29.59
CA ARG A 32 -6.24 -32.01 29.04
C ARG A 32 -5.68 -33.44 29.02
N ALA A 33 -6.11 -34.29 29.96
CA ALA A 33 -5.62 -35.65 30.09
C ALA A 33 -5.84 -36.47 28.80
N GLY A 34 -4.79 -37.12 28.31
CA GLY A 34 -4.83 -37.97 27.12
C GLY A 34 -4.46 -37.27 25.80
N PHE A 35 -4.14 -35.97 25.84
CA PHE A 35 -3.57 -35.26 24.70
C PHE A 35 -2.08 -34.97 24.92
N GLU A 36 -1.33 -34.93 23.82
CA GLU A 36 0.04 -34.43 23.81
C GLU A 36 0.07 -32.93 24.12
N ASP A 37 0.98 -32.51 24.99
CA ASP A 37 1.03 -31.13 25.50
C ASP A 37 1.17 -30.10 24.38
N ALA A 38 2.02 -30.37 23.38
CA ALA A 38 2.22 -29.48 22.25
C ALA A 38 0.96 -29.30 21.40
N HIS A 39 0.22 -30.38 21.14
CA HIS A 39 -1.06 -30.33 20.42
C HIS A 39 -2.13 -29.59 21.21
N TRP A 40 -2.19 -29.83 22.53
CA TRP A 40 -3.14 -29.16 23.41
C TRP A 40 -2.89 -27.65 23.44
N ASP A 41 -1.65 -27.24 23.68
CA ASP A 41 -1.27 -25.83 23.78
C ASP A 41 -1.50 -25.10 22.46
N TRP A 42 -1.23 -25.74 21.33
CA TRP A 42 -1.58 -25.21 20.02
C TRP A 42 -3.10 -25.02 19.84
N MET A 43 -3.91 -26.06 20.11
CA MET A 43 -5.37 -26.00 20.00
C MET A 43 -5.96 -24.90 20.90
N SER A 44 -5.49 -24.80 22.14
CA SER A 44 -5.90 -23.76 23.10
C SER A 44 -5.53 -22.36 22.61
N THR A 45 -4.35 -22.19 22.01
CA THR A 45 -3.93 -20.91 21.44
C THR A 45 -4.82 -20.50 20.27
N VAL A 46 -5.10 -21.40 19.33
CA VAL A 46 -6.01 -21.14 18.20
C VAL A 46 -7.40 -20.75 18.70
N ALA A 47 -7.94 -21.49 19.69
CA ALA A 47 -9.23 -21.20 20.30
C ALA A 47 -9.26 -19.81 20.97
N ALA A 48 -8.21 -19.43 21.69
CA ALA A 48 -8.11 -18.13 22.36
C ALA A 48 -7.97 -16.95 21.37
N VAL A 49 -7.16 -17.10 20.32
CA VAL A 49 -7.02 -16.06 19.28
C VAL A 49 -8.34 -15.88 18.53
N ARG A 50 -9.06 -16.97 18.23
CA ARG A 50 -10.41 -16.91 17.65
C ARG A 50 -11.38 -16.15 18.55
N ALA A 51 -11.43 -16.48 19.84
CA ALA A 51 -12.35 -15.84 20.79
C ALA A 51 -12.16 -14.31 20.86
N ARG A 52 -10.92 -13.82 20.66
CA ARG A 52 -10.61 -12.39 20.62
C ARG A 52 -10.81 -11.75 19.24
N SER A 53 -10.68 -12.52 18.17
CA SER A 53 -10.76 -12.04 16.77
C SER A 53 -12.16 -12.09 16.17
N ALA A 54 -13.07 -12.89 16.72
CA ALA A 54 -14.39 -13.13 16.16
C ALA A 54 -15.46 -12.18 16.73
N GLY A 55 -16.13 -11.42 15.86
CA GLY A 55 -17.56 -11.16 16.07
C GLY A 55 -18.30 -12.49 15.92
N SER A 56 -19.29 -12.76 16.78
CA SER A 56 -20.13 -13.96 17.01
C SER A 56 -20.35 -15.02 15.89
N GLY A 57 -19.31 -15.48 15.20
CA GLY A 57 -19.38 -16.40 14.07
C GLY A 57 -19.09 -17.84 14.49
N HIS A 58 -20.15 -18.62 14.72
CA HIS A 58 -20.07 -20.08 14.80
C HIS A 58 -20.39 -20.66 13.43
N GLY A 59 -19.53 -21.53 12.90
CA GLY A 59 -19.88 -22.40 11.78
C GLY A 59 -20.67 -23.62 12.26
N PRO A 60 -21.24 -24.42 11.35
CA PRO A 60 -21.92 -25.67 11.71
C PRO A 60 -21.02 -26.57 12.57
N GLY A 61 -21.59 -27.16 13.62
CA GLY A 61 -20.93 -28.20 14.42
C GLY A 61 -19.65 -27.78 15.15
N ASP A 62 -19.58 -26.53 15.64
CA ASP A 62 -18.42 -25.97 16.34
C ASP A 62 -17.15 -25.89 15.46
N SER A 63 -17.32 -25.42 14.23
CA SER A 63 -16.21 -25.10 13.34
C SER A 63 -15.84 -23.62 13.41
N ILE A 64 -14.56 -23.31 13.15
CA ILE A 64 -14.06 -21.96 12.95
C ILE A 64 -14.12 -21.66 11.46
N ARG A 65 -14.79 -20.58 11.08
CA ARG A 65 -14.71 -20.04 9.71
C ARG A 65 -13.40 -19.26 9.55
N VAL A 66 -12.50 -19.78 8.73
CA VAL A 66 -11.16 -19.20 8.52
C VAL A 66 -11.24 -17.89 7.73
N ASP A 67 -12.22 -17.75 6.83
CA ASP A 67 -12.41 -16.53 6.04
C ASP A 67 -12.64 -15.27 6.90
N ASN A 68 -13.12 -15.43 8.15
CA ASN A 68 -13.41 -14.30 9.04
C ASN A 68 -12.34 -14.09 10.11
N PHE A 69 -11.21 -14.80 10.01
CA PHE A 69 -10.11 -14.63 10.94
C PHE A 69 -9.47 -13.25 10.69
N ARG A 70 -9.58 -12.31 11.63
CA ARG A 70 -9.15 -10.92 11.41
C ARG A 70 -7.64 -10.71 11.49
N SER A 71 -6.93 -11.62 12.15
CA SER A 71 -5.51 -11.48 12.46
C SER A 71 -4.62 -12.32 11.53
N PRO A 72 -3.63 -11.71 10.85
CA PRO A 72 -2.63 -12.46 10.07
C PRO A 72 -1.81 -13.46 10.90
N LEU A 73 -1.89 -13.41 12.24
CA LEU A 73 -1.29 -14.40 13.16
C LEU A 73 -1.74 -15.84 12.84
N LEU A 74 -2.87 -16.02 12.14
CA LEU A 74 -3.28 -17.32 11.61
C LEU A 74 -2.13 -18.08 10.93
N TRP A 75 -1.32 -17.39 10.13
CA TRP A 75 -0.26 -18.02 9.35
C TRP A 75 0.85 -18.59 10.23
N ASP A 76 1.29 -17.82 11.23
CA ASP A 76 2.23 -18.28 12.25
C ASP A 76 1.65 -19.45 13.06
N LEU A 77 0.36 -19.38 13.42
CA LEU A 77 -0.31 -20.51 14.09
C LEU A 77 -0.33 -21.77 13.23
N LEU A 78 -0.61 -21.67 11.93
CA LEU A 78 -0.61 -22.83 11.04
C LEU A 78 0.78 -23.45 10.90
N VAL A 79 1.84 -22.62 10.81
CA VAL A 79 3.23 -23.09 10.77
C VAL A 79 3.60 -23.79 12.09
N ARG A 80 3.39 -23.14 13.23
CA ARG A 80 3.67 -23.72 14.55
C ARG A 80 2.88 -25.00 14.82
N GLY A 81 1.66 -25.10 14.29
CA GLY A 81 0.88 -26.33 14.36
C GLY A 81 1.59 -27.50 13.69
N ARG A 82 2.15 -27.29 12.50
CA ARG A 82 2.95 -28.34 11.81
C ARG A 82 4.20 -28.69 12.59
N GLU A 83 4.92 -27.70 13.12
CA GLU A 83 6.14 -27.90 13.91
C GLU A 83 5.85 -28.68 15.21
N ALA A 84 4.69 -28.44 15.81
CA ALA A 84 4.19 -29.15 16.98
C ALA A 84 3.65 -30.56 16.68
N GLY A 85 3.67 -31.01 15.42
CA GLY A 85 3.18 -32.34 15.01
C GLY A 85 1.69 -32.41 14.64
N VAL A 86 0.96 -31.30 14.71
CA VAL A 86 -0.47 -31.25 14.35
C VAL A 86 -0.65 -31.48 12.85
N GLN A 87 -1.47 -32.46 12.48
CA GLN A 87 -1.79 -32.74 11.09
C GLN A 87 -3.01 -31.94 10.63
N PHE A 88 -2.86 -31.25 9.50
CA PHE A 88 -3.98 -30.61 8.79
C PHE A 88 -4.51 -31.56 7.73
N VAL A 89 -5.77 -31.97 7.88
CA VAL A 89 -6.44 -32.93 7.00
C VAL A 89 -7.72 -32.33 6.45
N THR A 90 -8.13 -32.78 5.27
CA THR A 90 -9.46 -32.45 4.76
C THR A 90 -10.51 -33.36 5.39
N ALA A 91 -11.80 -33.09 5.13
CA ALA A 91 -12.87 -33.96 5.63
C ALA A 91 -12.89 -35.35 4.95
N GLY A 92 -12.23 -35.49 3.81
CA GLY A 92 -12.10 -36.73 3.05
C GLY A 92 -10.63 -37.13 2.88
N SER A 93 -10.23 -37.56 1.68
CA SER A 93 -8.87 -38.06 1.41
C SER A 93 -7.87 -37.02 0.91
N GLY A 94 -8.28 -35.75 0.83
CA GLY A 94 -7.45 -34.66 0.32
C GLY A 94 -6.27 -34.31 1.24
N LYS A 95 -5.26 -33.67 0.66
CA LYS A 95 -4.08 -33.17 1.39
C LYS A 95 -4.17 -31.66 1.59
N VAL A 96 -3.65 -31.18 2.72
CA VAL A 96 -3.52 -29.74 2.99
C VAL A 96 -2.06 -29.31 2.81
N ARG A 97 -1.81 -28.27 2.02
CA ARG A 97 -0.49 -27.68 1.81
C ARG A 97 -0.48 -26.21 2.25
N LEU A 98 0.55 -25.84 3.01
CA LEU A 98 0.82 -24.46 3.39
C LEU A 98 1.98 -23.96 2.51
N HIS A 99 1.76 -22.86 1.82
CA HIS A 99 2.74 -22.19 0.98
C HIS A 99 3.20 -20.90 1.65
N LYS A 100 4.36 -20.40 1.22
CA LYS A 100 5.01 -19.25 1.88
C LYS A 100 4.35 -17.91 1.54
N ASN A 101 3.88 -17.77 0.30
CA ASN A 101 3.27 -16.54 -0.20
C ASN A 101 2.39 -16.86 -1.42
N ALA A 102 1.40 -16.01 -1.65
CA ALA A 102 0.66 -15.90 -2.90
C ALA A 102 0.80 -14.48 -3.44
N ASP A 103 1.21 -14.38 -4.69
CA ASP A 103 1.30 -13.13 -5.41
C ASP A 103 -0.03 -12.87 -6.11
N ILE A 104 -0.56 -11.66 -5.93
CA ILE A 104 -1.87 -11.26 -6.46
C ILE A 104 -1.69 -10.12 -7.45
N SER A 105 -2.40 -10.21 -8.57
CA SER A 105 -2.44 -9.17 -9.59
C SER A 105 -3.79 -9.18 -10.30
N LEU A 106 -4.10 -8.11 -11.03
CA LEU A 106 -5.16 -8.12 -12.02
C LEU A 106 -4.54 -8.26 -13.40
N ASN A 107 -4.89 -9.33 -14.09
CA ASN A 107 -4.47 -9.57 -15.46
C ASN A 107 -5.41 -8.86 -16.43
N VAL A 108 -4.84 -8.08 -17.34
CA VAL A 108 -5.52 -7.36 -18.42
C VAL A 108 -5.16 -8.04 -19.74
N GLN A 109 -6.19 -8.51 -20.44
CA GLN A 109 -6.05 -9.17 -21.73
C GLN A 109 -6.91 -8.47 -22.78
N ALA A 110 -6.50 -8.53 -24.04
CA ALA A 110 -7.33 -8.09 -25.14
C ALA A 110 -8.54 -9.03 -25.32
N ASN A 111 -9.70 -8.48 -25.67
CA ASN A 111 -10.89 -9.26 -25.96
C ASN A 111 -11.65 -8.64 -27.14
N GLY A 112 -11.31 -9.06 -28.36
CA GLY A 112 -11.68 -8.33 -29.57
C GLY A 112 -11.09 -6.91 -29.53
N GLY A 113 -11.91 -5.88 -29.76
CA GLY A 113 -11.52 -4.48 -29.54
C GLY A 113 -11.55 -4.03 -28.07
N GLY A 114 -12.08 -4.85 -27.16
CA GLY A 114 -12.24 -4.55 -25.74
C GLY A 114 -11.09 -5.04 -24.85
N LEU A 115 -11.36 -5.10 -23.54
CA LEU A 115 -10.46 -5.64 -22.52
C LEU A 115 -11.19 -6.68 -21.65
N LEU A 116 -10.42 -7.62 -21.13
CA LEU A 116 -10.84 -8.57 -20.11
C LEU A 116 -9.94 -8.41 -18.89
N LEU A 117 -10.54 -8.08 -17.73
CA LEU A 117 -9.86 -7.95 -16.46
C LEU A 117 -10.19 -9.15 -15.58
N GLN A 118 -9.16 -9.84 -15.09
CA GLN A 118 -9.30 -11.06 -14.30
C GLN A 118 -8.37 -11.07 -13.09
N PRO A 119 -8.81 -11.63 -11.95
CA PRO A 119 -7.90 -11.98 -10.87
C PRO A 119 -6.85 -12.96 -11.38
N LEU A 120 -5.59 -12.65 -11.12
CA LEU A 120 -4.49 -13.58 -11.26
C LEU A 120 -3.87 -13.79 -9.88
N VAL A 121 -3.67 -15.07 -9.56
CA VAL A 121 -3.01 -15.51 -8.34
C VAL A 121 -1.93 -16.48 -8.72
N GLU A 122 -0.71 -16.21 -8.28
CA GLU A 122 0.43 -17.08 -8.50
C GLU A 122 0.99 -17.58 -7.17
N VAL A 123 1.25 -18.89 -7.11
CA VAL A 123 1.86 -19.54 -5.94
C VAL A 123 2.97 -20.44 -6.44
N ASP A 124 4.17 -20.27 -5.89
CA ASP A 124 5.39 -20.99 -6.32
C ASP A 124 5.59 -20.94 -7.85
N GLY A 125 5.30 -19.79 -8.48
CA GLY A 125 5.42 -19.57 -9.92
C GLY A 125 4.31 -20.20 -10.78
N ASN A 126 3.25 -20.74 -10.18
CA ASN A 126 2.13 -21.35 -10.89
C ASN A 126 0.85 -20.53 -10.72
N ALA A 127 0.20 -20.20 -11.83
CA ALA A 127 -1.08 -19.52 -11.82
C ALA A 127 -2.21 -20.46 -11.40
N LEU A 128 -3.04 -20.01 -10.47
CA LEU A 128 -4.22 -20.72 -10.00
C LEU A 128 -5.45 -20.41 -10.87
N ASP A 129 -6.36 -21.36 -10.95
CA ASP A 129 -7.68 -21.17 -11.57
C ASP A 129 -8.52 -20.20 -10.71
N PRO A 130 -8.93 -19.02 -11.22
CA PRO A 130 -9.65 -18.02 -10.43
C PRO A 130 -11.03 -18.50 -9.95
N THR A 131 -11.61 -19.52 -10.58
CA THR A 131 -12.89 -20.11 -10.14
C THR A 131 -12.73 -21.07 -8.96
N SER A 132 -11.48 -21.47 -8.67
CA SER A 132 -11.12 -22.45 -7.65
C SER A 132 -10.39 -21.84 -6.45
N ILE A 133 -10.59 -20.54 -6.20
CA ILE A 133 -9.95 -19.76 -5.13
C ILE A 133 -11.01 -19.24 -4.15
N GLY A 134 -10.58 -19.08 -2.89
CA GLY A 134 -11.29 -18.35 -1.84
C GLY A 134 -10.33 -17.47 -1.04
N LEU A 135 -10.90 -16.51 -0.34
CA LEU A 135 -10.15 -15.49 0.41
C LEU A 135 -10.13 -15.82 1.91
N ILE A 136 -9.04 -15.47 2.58
CA ILE A 136 -8.85 -15.64 4.02
C ILE A 136 -8.70 -14.29 4.71
N GLY A 137 -9.60 -14.05 5.66
CA GLY A 137 -9.53 -12.96 6.61
C GLY A 137 -10.36 -11.73 6.23
N SER A 138 -10.53 -10.85 7.21
CA SER A 138 -11.18 -9.55 7.06
C SER A 138 -10.51 -8.52 8.00
N PRO A 139 -9.57 -7.69 7.50
CA PRO A 139 -9.14 -7.53 6.11
C PRO A 139 -8.47 -8.80 5.53
N THR A 140 -8.55 -9.00 4.23
CA THR A 140 -8.00 -10.21 3.60
C THR A 140 -6.48 -10.21 3.68
N HIS A 141 -5.93 -11.28 4.24
CA HIS A 141 -4.49 -11.46 4.43
C HIS A 141 -3.99 -12.82 3.92
N GLY A 142 -4.80 -13.50 3.10
CA GLY A 142 -4.33 -14.58 2.26
C GLY A 142 -5.46 -15.29 1.53
N ILE A 143 -5.15 -16.46 1.02
CA ILE A 143 -6.04 -17.21 0.11
C ILE A 143 -6.02 -18.71 0.44
N PHE A 144 -7.06 -19.40 -0.01
CA PHE A 144 -7.04 -20.84 -0.18
C PHE A 144 -7.53 -21.22 -1.57
N TRP A 145 -7.11 -22.37 -2.06
CA TRP A 145 -7.58 -22.91 -3.33
C TRP A 145 -7.71 -24.43 -3.24
N TRP A 146 -8.46 -25.00 -4.18
CA TRP A 146 -8.55 -26.43 -4.36
C TRP A 146 -8.18 -26.80 -5.79
N HIS A 147 -7.45 -27.89 -5.96
CA HIS A 147 -7.15 -28.39 -7.29
C HIS A 147 -8.44 -28.97 -7.93
N PRO A 148 -8.71 -28.69 -9.21
CA PRO A 148 -9.89 -29.21 -9.90
C PRO A 148 -9.75 -30.68 -10.34
N GLU A 149 -8.66 -31.37 -9.98
CA GLU A 149 -8.44 -32.78 -10.34
C GLU A 149 -9.62 -33.65 -9.89
N GLY A 150 -10.39 -34.12 -10.87
CA GLY A 150 -11.69 -34.77 -10.67
C GLY A 150 -12.81 -33.75 -10.48
N ALA A 151 -13.37 -33.21 -11.57
CA ALA A 151 -14.53 -32.32 -11.53
C ALA A 151 -15.71 -32.95 -10.75
N ASP A 152 -15.81 -34.29 -10.79
CA ASP A 152 -16.82 -35.10 -10.10
C ASP A 152 -16.45 -35.48 -8.66
N ALA A 153 -15.21 -35.24 -8.22
CA ALA A 153 -14.79 -35.56 -6.85
C ALA A 153 -15.41 -34.56 -5.86
N PRO A 154 -15.95 -35.04 -4.71
CA PRO A 154 -16.43 -34.18 -3.64
C PRO A 154 -15.36 -33.17 -3.20
N LEU A 155 -15.76 -31.94 -2.87
CA LEU A 155 -14.84 -30.90 -2.37
C LEU A 155 -14.01 -31.38 -1.16
N SER A 156 -14.54 -32.31 -0.36
CA SER A 156 -13.86 -32.90 0.79
C SER A 156 -12.64 -33.75 0.43
N ASP A 157 -12.58 -34.29 -0.79
CA ASP A 157 -11.48 -35.16 -1.25
C ASP A 157 -10.40 -34.39 -2.01
N ARG A 158 -10.65 -33.11 -2.31
CA ARG A 158 -9.71 -32.27 -3.06
C ARG A 158 -8.55 -31.83 -2.21
N ASN A 159 -7.37 -31.72 -2.82
CA ASN A 159 -6.22 -31.10 -2.20
C ASN A 159 -6.48 -29.60 -2.00
N ILE A 160 -6.18 -29.10 -0.80
CA ILE A 160 -6.35 -27.68 -0.42
C ILE A 160 -4.97 -27.06 -0.23
N GLY A 161 -4.71 -25.97 -0.94
CA GLY A 161 -3.57 -25.10 -0.69
C GLY A 161 -3.99 -23.85 0.08
N LEU A 162 -3.12 -23.35 0.94
CA LEU A 162 -3.27 -22.08 1.63
C LEU A 162 -1.97 -21.29 1.55
N ALA A 163 -2.08 -19.97 1.40
CA ALA A 163 -0.93 -19.08 1.38
C ALA A 163 -1.31 -17.70 1.95
N PRO A 164 -0.42 -17.05 2.73
CA PRO A 164 -0.55 -15.63 3.03
C PRO A 164 -0.35 -14.80 1.76
N THR A 165 -0.89 -13.58 1.74
CA THR A 165 -0.50 -12.56 0.76
C THR A 165 0.46 -11.58 1.41
N SER A 166 1.45 -11.09 0.65
CA SER A 166 2.43 -10.10 1.14
C SER A 166 1.83 -8.70 1.38
N ALA A 167 0.72 -8.39 0.71
CA ALA A 167 -0.03 -7.16 0.88
C ALA A 167 -1.52 -7.45 1.15
N PRO A 168 -2.24 -6.50 1.78
CA PRO A 168 -3.69 -6.56 1.84
C PRO A 168 -4.30 -6.66 0.45
N ILE A 169 -5.33 -7.49 0.31
CA ILE A 169 -5.99 -7.67 -0.98
C ILE A 169 -6.94 -6.49 -1.26
N PRO A 170 -6.78 -5.77 -2.39
CA PRO A 170 -7.66 -4.66 -2.76
C PRO A 170 -9.12 -5.10 -2.95
N GLU A 171 -10.08 -4.22 -2.63
CA GLU A 171 -11.51 -4.56 -2.72
C GLU A 171 -11.93 -4.95 -4.15
N THR A 172 -11.40 -4.27 -5.17
CA THR A 172 -11.66 -4.63 -6.58
C THR A 172 -11.29 -6.07 -6.88
N PHE A 173 -10.13 -6.54 -6.39
CA PHE A 173 -9.73 -7.94 -6.54
C PHE A 173 -10.69 -8.87 -5.78
N ARG A 174 -11.10 -8.50 -4.56
CA ARG A 174 -12.05 -9.27 -3.74
C ARG A 174 -13.40 -9.45 -4.44
N LEU A 175 -13.92 -8.39 -5.07
CA LEU A 175 -15.18 -8.40 -5.80
C LEU A 175 -15.12 -9.37 -6.99
N LEU A 176 -14.04 -9.33 -7.78
CA LEU A 176 -13.87 -10.21 -8.95
C LEU A 176 -13.73 -11.69 -8.56
N VAL A 177 -12.96 -11.99 -7.50
CA VAL A 177 -12.85 -13.37 -6.98
C VAL A 177 -14.21 -13.86 -6.46
N THR A 178 -14.97 -12.99 -5.80
CA THR A 178 -16.30 -13.34 -5.27
C THR A 178 -17.32 -13.58 -6.38
N ALA A 179 -17.31 -12.73 -7.41
CA ALA A 179 -18.19 -12.85 -8.58
C ALA A 179 -17.86 -14.09 -9.44
N ARG A 180 -16.60 -14.57 -9.40
CA ARG A 180 -16.11 -15.70 -10.22
C ARG A 180 -16.27 -15.46 -11.72
N SER A 181 -16.31 -14.20 -12.12
CA SER A 181 -16.47 -13.79 -13.51
C SER A 181 -15.46 -12.70 -13.83
N PRO A 182 -14.86 -12.73 -15.03
CA PRO A 182 -14.04 -11.63 -15.50
C PRO A 182 -14.87 -10.34 -15.62
N LEU A 183 -14.22 -9.19 -15.46
CA LEU A 183 -14.79 -7.90 -15.86
C LEU A 183 -14.49 -7.68 -17.34
N GLN A 184 -15.54 -7.49 -18.13
CA GLN A 184 -15.44 -7.19 -19.55
C GLN A 184 -15.61 -5.69 -19.78
N ILE A 185 -14.66 -5.11 -20.51
CA ILE A 185 -14.73 -3.72 -20.97
C ILE A 185 -14.93 -3.79 -22.49
N PRO A 186 -16.04 -3.25 -23.02
CA PRO A 186 -16.28 -3.23 -24.45
C PRO A 186 -15.27 -2.31 -25.16
N GLU A 187 -15.11 -2.49 -26.47
CA GLU A 187 -14.23 -1.66 -27.31
C GLU A 187 -14.48 -0.16 -27.13
N THR A 188 -15.75 0.26 -27.11
CA THR A 188 -16.15 1.66 -26.92
C THR A 188 -15.74 2.24 -25.56
N GLY A 189 -15.48 1.40 -24.56
CA GLY A 189 -15.05 1.80 -23.22
C GLY A 189 -13.55 1.72 -23.00
N ARG A 190 -12.77 1.19 -23.96
CA ARG A 190 -11.33 0.95 -23.79
C ARG A 190 -10.54 2.22 -23.51
N GLU A 191 -10.76 3.27 -24.31
CA GLU A 191 -10.05 4.55 -24.15
C GLU A 191 -10.41 5.23 -22.83
N ALA A 192 -11.71 5.27 -22.49
CA ALA A 192 -12.19 5.81 -21.23
C ALA A 192 -11.64 5.04 -20.02
N PHE A 193 -11.49 3.71 -20.12
CA PHE A 193 -10.85 2.92 -19.08
C PHE A 193 -9.41 3.37 -18.83
N PHE A 194 -8.59 3.48 -19.87
CA PHE A 194 -7.18 3.88 -19.71
C PHE A 194 -7.00 5.31 -19.22
N ARG A 195 -7.89 6.22 -19.62
CA ARG A 195 -7.84 7.61 -19.19
C ARG A 195 -8.35 7.80 -17.76
N ASP A 196 -9.50 7.23 -17.43
CA ASP A 196 -10.26 7.62 -16.24
C ASP A 196 -10.10 6.63 -15.07
N TYR A 197 -9.87 5.34 -15.34
CA TYR A 197 -9.90 4.27 -14.33
C TYR A 197 -8.57 3.57 -14.11
N TYR A 198 -7.80 3.36 -15.18
CA TYR A 198 -6.51 2.67 -15.14
C TYR A 198 -5.55 3.33 -14.13
N PRO A 199 -5.42 4.67 -14.03
CA PRO A 199 -4.51 5.27 -13.06
C PRO A 199 -4.83 4.92 -11.60
N GLN A 200 -6.10 4.96 -11.24
CA GLN A 200 -6.54 4.57 -9.90
C GLN A 200 -6.30 3.09 -9.63
N LEU A 201 -6.60 2.25 -10.63
CA LEU A 201 -6.47 0.81 -10.47
C LEU A 201 -5.00 0.40 -10.36
N HIS A 202 -4.11 1.00 -11.14
CA HIS A 202 -2.67 0.78 -11.09
C HIS A 202 -2.05 1.11 -9.73
N GLN A 203 -2.54 2.17 -9.06
CA GLN A 203 -2.10 2.52 -7.71
C GLN A 203 -2.57 1.53 -6.64
N GLN A 204 -3.72 0.88 -6.85
CA GLN A 204 -4.34 0.01 -5.84
C GLN A 204 -3.95 -1.45 -5.99
N VAL A 205 -3.70 -1.91 -7.22
CA VAL A 205 -3.41 -3.31 -7.52
C VAL A 205 -2.37 -3.40 -8.62
N ASN A 206 -1.49 -4.39 -8.49
CA ASN A 206 -0.55 -4.73 -9.55
C ASN A 206 -1.33 -5.17 -10.80
N LEU A 207 -1.34 -4.34 -11.84
CA LEU A 207 -1.93 -4.65 -13.15
C LEU A 207 -0.85 -5.20 -14.07
N ILE A 208 -1.13 -6.33 -14.68
CA ILE A 208 -0.20 -6.94 -15.66
C ILE A 208 -0.95 -7.36 -16.92
N SER A 209 -0.24 -7.45 -18.03
CA SER A 209 -0.72 -8.18 -19.21
C SER A 209 0.16 -9.41 -19.40
N ARG A 210 -0.30 -10.56 -18.87
CA ARG A 210 0.49 -11.79 -18.79
C ARG A 210 0.86 -12.36 -20.17
N ASP A 211 -0.03 -12.19 -21.14
CA ASP A 211 0.14 -12.67 -22.52
C ASP A 211 0.70 -11.60 -23.47
N GLY A 212 0.97 -10.39 -22.96
CA GLY A 212 1.45 -9.26 -23.75
C GLY A 212 0.44 -8.75 -24.77
N SER A 213 -0.84 -9.14 -24.68
CA SER A 213 -1.87 -8.73 -25.63
C SER A 213 -2.29 -7.25 -25.48
N VAL A 214 -1.93 -6.63 -24.36
CA VAL A 214 -2.24 -5.24 -24.03
C VAL A 214 -0.98 -4.55 -23.54
N GLU A 215 -0.55 -3.51 -24.24
CA GLU A 215 0.44 -2.57 -23.71
C GLU A 215 -0.22 -1.72 -22.62
N LEU A 216 0.22 -1.90 -21.38
CA LEU A 216 -0.26 -1.13 -20.25
C LEU A 216 0.51 0.20 -20.20
N PRO A 217 -0.18 1.36 -20.21
CA PRO A 217 0.49 2.65 -20.16
C PRO A 217 1.33 2.81 -18.89
N GLU A 218 2.57 3.25 -19.02
CA GLU A 218 3.36 3.62 -17.85
C GLU A 218 2.77 4.89 -17.21
N ILE A 219 2.65 4.89 -15.88
CA ILE A 219 2.19 6.06 -15.12
C ILE A 219 3.41 6.66 -14.44
N PRO A 220 3.90 7.83 -14.89
CA PRO A 220 5.01 8.47 -14.23
C PRO A 220 4.59 8.87 -12.81
N PRO A 221 5.49 8.73 -11.82
CA PRO A 221 5.24 9.22 -10.47
C PRO A 221 5.04 10.74 -10.47
N PRO A 222 4.31 11.29 -9.47
CA PRO A 222 4.11 12.73 -9.36
C PRO A 222 5.41 13.47 -9.11
N SER A 223 5.54 14.65 -9.70
CA SER A 223 6.67 15.55 -9.45
C SER A 223 6.28 16.61 -8.42
N LEU A 224 7.14 16.83 -7.43
CA LEU A 224 7.02 17.93 -6.49
C LEU A 224 7.57 19.19 -7.15
N LEU A 225 6.70 20.15 -7.45
CA LEU A 225 7.08 21.42 -8.06
C LEU A 225 7.27 22.50 -6.99
N LEU A 226 8.43 23.16 -7.01
CA LEU A 226 8.70 24.42 -6.32
C LEU A 226 8.71 25.57 -7.34
N GLU A 227 7.76 26.47 -7.24
CA GLU A 227 7.80 27.75 -7.93
C GLU A 227 8.44 28.82 -7.03
N ILE A 228 9.42 29.53 -7.58
CA ILE A 228 10.14 30.62 -6.94
C ILE A 228 9.84 31.90 -7.70
N SER A 229 9.23 32.86 -7.00
CA SER A 229 8.95 34.20 -7.54
C SER A 229 9.54 35.28 -6.67
N TYR A 230 9.94 36.39 -7.29
CA TYR A 230 10.53 37.54 -6.61
C TYR A 230 9.48 38.65 -6.51
N ALA A 231 9.20 39.12 -5.30
CA ALA A 231 8.26 40.21 -5.07
C ALA A 231 8.93 41.34 -4.28
N PRO A 232 8.71 42.62 -4.65
CA PRO A 232 9.13 43.72 -3.81
C PRO A 232 8.39 43.66 -2.46
N THR A 233 9.12 43.79 -1.36
CA THR A 233 8.52 43.72 0.00
C THR A 233 7.48 44.84 0.15
N ALA A 234 6.26 44.49 0.55
CA ALA A 234 5.19 45.48 0.72
C ALA A 234 5.58 46.54 1.77
N PRO A 235 5.35 47.84 1.52
CA PRO A 235 5.64 48.91 2.48
C PRO A 235 4.61 48.86 3.62
N GLY A 236 4.89 48.09 4.68
CA GLY A 236 3.93 47.89 5.77
C GLY A 236 4.48 47.55 7.15
N SER A 237 5.70 47.02 7.28
CA SER A 237 6.27 46.80 8.62
C SER A 237 7.02 48.05 9.08
N ARG A 238 6.51 48.71 10.12
CA ARG A 238 7.15 49.87 10.77
C ARG A 238 8.46 49.42 11.45
N ARG A 239 9.55 49.29 10.69
CA ARG A 239 10.91 49.30 11.25
C ARG A 239 11.47 50.72 11.15
N ARG A 240 12.00 51.20 12.28
CA ARG A 240 12.70 52.49 12.39
C ARG A 240 13.80 52.54 11.33
N ALA A 241 13.80 53.61 10.56
CA ALA A 241 14.84 53.97 9.61
C ALA A 241 16.18 54.14 10.35
N SER A 242 17.10 53.21 10.12
CA SER A 242 18.55 53.37 10.33
C SER A 242 19.21 52.23 9.56
N ASP A 243 19.87 52.63 8.47
CA ASP A 243 20.93 51.94 7.71
C ASP A 243 20.59 50.69 6.87
N SER A 244 20.20 50.92 5.61
CA SER A 244 20.85 50.40 4.38
C SER A 244 19.86 50.34 3.20
N PRO A 245 20.22 50.82 1.99
CA PRO A 245 19.42 50.61 0.79
C PRO A 245 19.82 49.26 0.16
N ALA A 246 19.34 48.16 0.72
CA ALA A 246 19.49 46.84 0.09
C ALA A 246 18.10 46.37 -0.37
N HIS A 247 17.97 46.15 -1.67
CA HIS A 247 16.82 45.59 -2.35
C HIS A 247 16.16 44.49 -1.49
N THR A 248 15.08 44.84 -0.81
CA THR A 248 14.35 43.88 0.03
C THR A 248 13.34 43.20 -0.89
N GLU A 249 13.83 42.32 -1.75
CA GLU A 249 12.96 41.44 -2.51
C GLU A 249 12.69 40.20 -1.67
N ALA A 250 11.41 39.93 -1.47
CA ALA A 250 10.95 38.70 -0.86
C ALA A 250 11.00 37.60 -1.92
N VAL A 251 11.65 36.49 -1.59
CA VAL A 251 11.59 35.26 -2.39
C VAL A 251 10.38 34.47 -1.93
N ARG A 252 9.36 34.39 -2.77
CA ARG A 252 8.15 33.62 -2.51
C ARG A 252 8.28 32.21 -3.10
N LEU A 253 8.10 31.22 -2.23
CA LEU A 253 8.15 29.79 -2.51
C LEU A 253 6.73 29.23 -2.51
N SER A 254 6.31 28.63 -3.62
CA SER A 254 5.03 27.94 -3.75
C SER A 254 5.27 26.50 -4.14
N TRP A 255 4.72 25.56 -3.37
CA TRP A 255 4.83 24.14 -3.67
C TRP A 255 3.53 23.61 -4.27
N SER A 256 3.62 22.75 -5.28
CA SER A 256 2.50 21.99 -5.83
C SER A 256 2.95 20.59 -6.28
N TRP A 257 2.00 19.71 -6.57
CA TRP A 257 2.24 18.43 -7.19
C TRP A 257 1.84 18.46 -8.64
N GLU A 258 2.70 18.00 -9.53
CA GLU A 258 2.38 17.81 -10.93
C GLU A 258 2.19 16.33 -11.25
N TYR A 259 1.08 16.03 -11.91
CA TYR A 259 0.76 14.71 -12.44
C TYR A 259 0.70 14.79 -13.96
N THR A 260 1.51 13.97 -14.64
CA THR A 260 1.47 13.86 -16.10
C THR A 260 0.76 12.57 -16.50
N GLN A 261 -0.40 12.70 -17.15
CA GLN A 261 -1.19 11.57 -17.61
C GLN A 261 -1.62 11.81 -19.06
N GLY A 262 -1.35 10.85 -19.96
CA GLY A 262 -1.71 10.98 -21.38
C GLY A 262 -1.16 12.23 -22.07
N GLY A 263 0.01 12.71 -21.65
CA GLY A 263 0.64 13.94 -22.15
C GLY A 263 0.10 15.25 -21.58
N THR A 264 -0.90 15.19 -20.69
CA THR A 264 -1.42 16.38 -19.99
C THR A 264 -0.83 16.45 -18.58
N THR A 265 -0.23 17.57 -18.23
CA THR A 265 0.27 17.84 -16.86
C THR A 265 -0.76 18.66 -16.10
N THR A 266 -1.18 18.16 -14.94
CA THR A 266 -2.12 18.84 -14.03
C THR A 266 -1.43 19.12 -12.70
N ALA A 267 -1.48 20.37 -12.26
CA ALA A 267 -0.98 20.77 -10.95
C ALA A 267 -2.08 20.64 -9.88
N TYR A 268 -1.73 20.08 -8.74
CA TYR A 268 -2.57 19.95 -7.56
C TYR A 268 -1.89 20.62 -6.36
N PRO A 269 -2.65 21.24 -5.43
CA PRO A 269 -2.08 21.82 -4.22
C PRO A 269 -1.37 20.75 -3.36
N LEU A 270 -0.37 21.13 -2.56
CA LEU A 270 0.28 20.15 -1.66
C LEU A 270 -0.72 19.51 -0.69
N PRO A 271 -1.52 20.30 0.06
CA PRO A 271 -2.63 19.75 0.82
C PRO A 271 -3.67 19.16 -0.12
N GLU A 272 -4.14 17.97 0.23
CA GLU A 272 -5.22 17.33 -0.50
C GLU A 272 -6.50 18.16 -0.35
N ASP A 273 -7.09 18.53 -1.48
CA ASP A 273 -8.37 19.22 -1.59
C ASP A 273 -9.51 18.28 -2.02
N GLY A 274 -9.23 16.97 -2.04
CA GLY A 274 -10.13 15.92 -2.51
C GLY A 274 -10.18 15.79 -4.03
N THR A 275 -9.32 16.50 -4.77
CA THR A 275 -9.22 16.42 -6.22
C THR A 275 -8.00 15.61 -6.66
N GLY A 276 -8.09 15.05 -7.87
CA GLY A 276 -7.01 14.25 -8.45
C GLY A 276 -6.91 12.85 -7.87
N HIS A 277 -6.39 11.92 -8.66
CA HIS A 277 -6.10 10.56 -8.21
C HIS A 277 -4.68 10.51 -7.67
N ARG A 278 -4.52 10.99 -6.42
CA ARG A 278 -3.24 11.25 -5.75
C ARG A 278 -2.52 9.94 -5.38
N ASP A 279 -1.29 9.77 -5.84
CA ASP A 279 -0.37 8.70 -5.40
C ASP A 279 0.31 9.10 -4.08
N ARG A 280 -0.35 8.78 -2.97
CA ARG A 280 0.12 9.15 -1.63
C ARG A 280 1.45 8.50 -1.24
N SER A 281 1.76 7.32 -1.78
CA SER A 281 3.00 6.63 -1.44
C SER A 281 4.18 7.32 -2.11
N ALA A 282 4.05 7.67 -3.39
CA ALA A 282 5.06 8.42 -4.12
C ALA A 282 5.24 9.83 -3.53
N GLU A 283 4.15 10.55 -3.26
CA GLU A 283 4.21 11.87 -2.64
C GLU A 283 4.92 11.86 -1.29
N ALA A 284 4.55 10.92 -0.41
CA ALA A 284 5.18 10.79 0.90
C ALA A 284 6.67 10.44 0.79
N GLY A 285 7.04 9.58 -0.17
CA GLY A 285 8.43 9.24 -0.46
C GLY A 285 9.24 10.46 -0.89
N THR A 286 8.76 11.22 -1.87
CA THR A 286 9.42 12.43 -2.36
C THR A 286 9.51 13.51 -1.26
N LEU A 287 8.44 13.72 -0.48
CA LEU A 287 8.49 14.63 0.67
C LEU A 287 9.51 14.18 1.72
N ALA A 288 9.61 12.88 2.00
CA ALA A 288 10.60 12.35 2.93
C ALA A 288 12.04 12.54 2.42
N THR A 289 12.26 12.40 1.12
CA THR A 289 13.57 12.69 0.48
C THR A 289 13.94 14.16 0.63
N VAL A 290 13.02 15.09 0.32
CA VAL A 290 13.25 16.53 0.51
C VAL A 290 13.46 16.88 1.99
N ALA A 291 12.72 16.23 2.89
CA ALA A 291 12.92 16.37 4.33
C ALA A 291 14.33 15.98 4.78
N GLY A 292 14.82 14.83 4.30
CA GLY A 292 16.17 14.35 4.60
C GLY A 292 17.25 15.30 4.08
N LEU A 293 17.05 15.91 2.91
CA LEU A 293 17.94 16.95 2.40
C LEU A 293 17.94 18.17 3.33
N LEU A 294 16.77 18.66 3.73
CA LEU A 294 16.63 19.80 4.65
C LEU A 294 17.30 19.58 6.01
N ASP A 295 17.25 18.36 6.55
CA ASP A 295 17.92 18.01 7.80
C ASP A 295 19.46 18.17 7.72
N GLY A 296 20.06 18.00 6.55
CA GLY A 296 21.48 18.27 6.32
C GLY A 296 21.85 19.76 6.33
N PHE A 297 20.88 20.64 6.02
CA PHE A 297 21.05 22.10 5.97
C PHE A 297 20.52 22.80 7.21
N ARG A 298 20.20 22.04 8.25
CA ARG A 298 19.39 22.50 9.37
C ARG A 298 19.91 23.79 10.02
N GLU A 299 21.22 23.97 10.19
CA GLU A 299 21.78 25.22 10.74
C GLU A 299 21.53 26.44 9.84
N ALA A 300 21.85 26.34 8.55
CA ALA A 300 21.58 27.40 7.57
C ALA A 300 20.06 27.65 7.38
N TRP A 301 19.26 26.59 7.51
CA TRP A 301 17.82 26.61 7.42
C TRP A 301 17.15 27.23 8.64
N TYR A 302 17.69 27.06 9.85
CA TYR A 302 17.22 27.72 11.08
C TYR A 302 17.50 29.22 11.07
N ASP A 303 18.62 29.65 10.47
CA ASP A 303 18.88 31.08 10.24
C ASP A 303 17.84 31.70 9.30
N ALA A 304 17.40 30.93 8.30
CA ALA A 304 16.38 31.34 7.34
C ALA A 304 14.96 31.29 7.92
N PHE A 305 14.67 30.29 8.75
CA PHE A 305 13.39 30.04 9.38
C PHE A 305 13.57 29.76 10.87
N PRO A 306 13.22 30.72 11.77
CA PRO A 306 13.27 30.50 13.21
C PRO A 306 12.46 29.29 13.69
N ARG A 307 11.53 28.81 12.86
CA ARG A 307 10.83 27.54 12.97
C ARG A 307 10.99 26.77 11.64
N PRO A 308 11.80 25.72 11.57
CA PRO A 308 12.06 24.96 10.33
C PRO A 308 10.82 24.42 9.65
N ALA A 309 9.81 24.07 10.45
CA ALA A 309 8.51 23.59 10.00
C ALA A 309 7.70 24.65 9.21
N ASP A 310 8.14 25.91 9.21
CA ASP A 310 7.50 26.98 8.44
C ASP A 310 8.00 27.04 7.00
N GLY A 311 9.21 26.57 6.71
CA GLY A 311 9.75 26.48 5.33
C GLY A 311 9.53 25.13 4.64
N PHE A 312 9.01 24.14 5.37
CA PHE A 312 8.91 22.76 4.90
C PHE A 312 7.82 22.57 3.82
N PRO A 313 8.07 21.80 2.75
CA PRO A 313 7.05 21.45 1.77
C PRO A 313 5.91 20.68 2.43
N GLY A 314 4.68 21.20 2.36
CA GLY A 314 3.48 20.57 2.96
C GLY A 314 2.42 21.56 3.42
N ARG A 315 2.71 22.86 3.36
CA ARG A 315 1.79 23.93 3.76
C ARG A 315 1.03 24.48 2.54
N PRO A 316 -0.24 24.91 2.70
CA PRO A 316 -1.03 25.52 1.62
C PRO A 316 -0.53 26.91 1.21
N GLU A 317 0.08 27.65 2.14
CA GLU A 317 0.42 29.04 1.93
C GLU A 317 1.83 29.19 1.36
N PRO A 318 2.02 30.01 0.31
CA PRO A 318 3.34 30.40 -0.16
C PRO A 318 4.18 30.97 0.99
N ARG A 319 5.49 30.71 0.96
CA ARG A 319 6.42 31.16 2.00
C ARG A 319 7.34 32.24 1.46
N GLU A 320 7.52 33.29 2.25
CA GLU A 320 8.40 34.39 1.90
C GLU A 320 9.69 34.30 2.70
N LEU A 321 10.80 34.32 1.96
CA LEU A 321 12.16 34.45 2.46
C LEU A 321 12.67 35.86 2.19
N HIS A 322 13.47 36.40 3.11
CA HIS A 322 14.02 37.75 2.98
C HIS A 322 15.52 37.79 3.28
N GLY A 323 16.24 38.70 2.62
CA GLY A 323 17.64 38.98 2.91
C GLY A 323 18.56 37.76 2.75
N VAL A 324 19.47 37.54 3.71
CA VAL A 324 20.47 36.46 3.65
C VAL A 324 19.84 35.08 3.53
N ALA A 325 18.70 34.86 4.18
CA ALA A 325 17.94 33.62 4.10
C ALA A 325 17.50 33.28 2.67
N ALA A 326 17.01 34.29 1.94
CA ALA A 326 16.59 34.16 0.55
C ALA A 326 17.77 33.86 -0.37
N ALA A 327 18.88 34.60 -0.21
CA ALA A 327 20.09 34.41 -1.00
C ALA A 327 20.68 33.01 -0.81
N ARG A 328 20.79 32.52 0.43
CA ARG A 328 21.31 31.18 0.73
C ARG A 328 20.38 30.08 0.22
N PHE A 329 19.06 30.23 0.35
CA PHE A 329 18.12 29.27 -0.20
C PHE A 329 18.29 29.10 -1.71
N VAL A 330 18.35 30.21 -2.44
CA VAL A 330 18.50 30.18 -3.91
C VAL A 330 19.89 29.68 -4.32
N ALA A 331 20.96 30.12 -3.65
CA ALA A 331 22.32 29.77 -4.05
C ALA A 331 22.77 28.35 -3.61
N GLU A 332 22.33 27.89 -2.44
CA GLU A 332 22.80 26.62 -1.86
C GLU A 332 21.75 25.49 -2.00
N PHE A 333 20.46 25.79 -1.83
CA PHE A 333 19.43 24.75 -1.70
C PHE A 333 18.75 24.38 -3.02
N VAL A 334 18.41 25.38 -3.85
CA VAL A 334 17.77 25.14 -5.15
C VAL A 334 18.55 24.17 -6.04
N PRO A 335 19.89 24.30 -6.23
CA PRO A 335 20.64 23.37 -7.08
C PRO A 335 20.58 21.91 -6.59
N GLN A 336 20.44 21.69 -5.27
CA GLN A 336 20.33 20.36 -4.70
C GLN A 336 18.92 19.79 -4.83
N LEU A 337 17.88 20.63 -4.74
CA LEU A 337 16.51 20.23 -5.06
C LEU A 337 16.37 19.82 -6.52
N GLU A 338 16.97 20.57 -7.45
CA GLU A 338 16.96 20.25 -8.88
C GLU A 338 17.67 18.92 -9.21
N ALA A 339 18.58 18.47 -8.34
CA ALA A 339 19.25 17.18 -8.47
C ALA A 339 18.42 16.00 -7.96
N LEU A 340 17.32 16.24 -7.23
CA LEU A 340 16.45 15.19 -6.73
C LEU A 340 15.52 14.67 -7.83
N GLU A 341 15.36 13.35 -7.88
CA GLU A 341 14.37 12.73 -8.76
C GLU A 341 12.96 13.16 -8.33
N HIS A 342 12.10 13.43 -9.32
CA HIS A 342 10.72 13.88 -9.11
C HIS A 342 10.58 15.20 -8.34
N VAL A 343 11.62 16.04 -8.32
CA VAL A 343 11.53 17.43 -7.86
C VAL A 343 11.81 18.35 -9.04
N ARG A 344 10.95 19.34 -9.23
CA ARG A 344 11.11 20.36 -10.27
C ARG A 344 11.15 21.73 -9.60
N VAL A 345 12.06 22.58 -10.05
CA VAL A 345 12.10 23.99 -9.62
C VAL A 345 11.82 24.86 -10.84
N LEU A 346 10.87 25.79 -10.70
CA LEU A 346 10.58 26.82 -11.69
C LEU A 346 10.88 28.17 -11.04
N GLN A 347 11.83 28.90 -11.62
CA GLN A 347 12.23 30.21 -11.16
C GLN A 347 11.74 31.27 -12.16
N SER A 348 11.05 32.31 -11.70
CA SER A 348 10.62 33.39 -12.58
C SER A 348 11.82 34.11 -13.19
N GLU A 349 11.75 34.48 -14.48
CA GLU A 349 12.85 35.10 -15.23
C GLU A 349 13.31 36.47 -14.69
N ASP A 350 12.53 37.12 -13.83
CA ASP A 350 12.93 38.33 -13.08
C ASP A 350 13.83 37.95 -11.88
N VAL A 351 14.99 37.36 -12.15
CA VAL A 351 16.02 37.07 -11.12
C VAL A 351 16.76 38.37 -10.78
N PRO A 352 16.72 38.86 -9.53
CA PRO A 352 17.52 40.00 -9.13
C PRO A 352 19.00 39.62 -9.03
N ASP A 353 19.88 40.49 -9.50
CA ASP A 353 21.33 40.32 -9.44
C ASP A 353 21.80 40.42 -7.97
N TYR A 354 22.01 39.27 -7.32
CA TYR A 354 22.59 39.21 -5.96
C TYR A 354 24.13 39.28 -6.06
N THR A 355 24.67 40.50 -6.10
CA THR A 355 26.12 40.70 -6.02
C THR A 355 26.57 40.82 -4.56
N GLU A 356 27.43 39.91 -4.12
CA GLU A 356 28.04 39.93 -2.79
C GLU A 356 28.93 41.17 -2.60
N LEU A 357 28.55 42.07 -1.68
CA LEU A 357 29.35 43.25 -1.35
C LEU A 357 30.55 42.85 -0.50
N THR A 358 31.73 42.84 -1.10
CA THR A 358 33.03 42.52 -0.47
C THR A 358 33.80 43.75 0.02
N GLU A 359 33.13 44.89 0.28
CA GLU A 359 33.84 46.08 0.78
C GLU A 359 33.93 46.12 2.32
N GLN A 360 35.17 46.26 2.81
CA GLN A 360 35.48 46.50 4.22
C GLN A 360 35.01 47.89 4.66
N PRO A 361 34.43 48.04 5.87
CA PRO A 361 33.93 49.31 6.32
C PRO A 361 35.09 50.25 6.71
N THR A 362 35.28 51.33 5.95
CA THR A 362 36.08 52.47 6.42
C THR A 362 35.23 53.38 7.30
N VAL A 363 35.66 53.54 8.55
CA VAL A 363 35.07 54.48 9.53
C VAL A 363 35.87 55.80 9.46
N PRO A 364 35.22 56.98 9.38
CA PRO A 364 35.88 58.28 9.55
C PRO A 364 36.22 58.60 11.01
#